data_AF-A0A3M7L890-F1
#
_entry.id   AF-A0A3M7L890-F1
#
_cell.length_a   1.000
_cell.length_b   1.000
_cell.length_c   1.000
_cell.angle_alpha   90.00
_cell.angle_beta   90.00
_cell.angle_gamma   90.00
#
_symmetry.space_group_name_H-M   'P 1'
#
loop_
_entity.id
_entity.type
_entity.pdbx_description
1 polymer ?
#
loop_
_entity_poly.entity_id
_entity_poly.type
_entity_poly.pdbx_seq_one_letter_code
_entity_poly.pdbx_strand_id
1 'polypeptide(L)'
;MLTPFILFIIGLYLIAKVVFGKKKEVISNPPVNKYITRHEEKLKDDQEYKEYIEWCKIKGELANDKEGFDEYRMKEYQLYKKLIKHGISGL
;
A
#
# COMPACT_ATOMS: atom_id res chain seq x y z
N MET A 1 46.82 21.74 31.81
CA MET A 1 45.45 21.89 32.34
C MET A 1 44.39 21.74 31.24
N LEU A 2 44.47 20.68 30.42
CA LEU A 2 43.53 20.42 29.31
C LEU A 2 42.59 19.24 29.59
N THR A 3 43.00 18.36 30.52
CA THR A 3 42.24 17.21 30.99
C THR A 3 40.83 17.52 31.49
N PRO A 4 40.56 18.57 32.30
CA PRO A 4 39.18 18.85 32.72
C PRO A 4 38.30 19.34 31.56
N PHE A 5 38.90 20.02 30.58
CA PHE A 5 38.19 20.54 29.40
C PHE A 5 37.73 19.41 28.48
N ILE A 6 38.58 18.39 28.29
CA ILE A 6 38.27 17.21 27.49
C ILE A 6 37.12 16.42 28.12
N LEU A 7 37.13 16.23 29.44
CA LEU A 7 36.07 15.52 30.15
C LEU A 7 34.73 16.28 30.08
N PHE A 8 34.76 17.61 30.12
CA PHE A 8 33.56 18.44 29.98
C PHE A 8 32.91 18.30 28.60
N ILE A 9 33.71 18.29 27.52
CA ILE A 9 33.21 18.11 26.15
C ILE A 9 32.61 16.71 25.95
N ILE A 10 33.25 15.67 26.50
CA ILE A 10 32.73 14.29 26.43
C ILE A 10 31.40 14.19 27.18
N GLY A 11 31.29 14.82 28.36
CA GLY A 11 30.05 14.86 29.13
C GLY A 11 28.90 15.49 28.34
N LEU A 12 29.13 16.66 27.73
CA LEU A 12 28.13 17.32 26.90
C LEU A 12 27.73 16.48 25.67
N TYR A 13 28.68 15.82 25.03
CA TYR A 13 28.41 14.94 23.89
C TYR A 13 27.50 13.76 24.28
N LEU A 14 27.75 13.12 25.43
CA LEU A 14 26.92 12.02 25.91
C LEU A 14 25.49 12.47 26.25
N ILE A 15 25.34 13.64 26.88
CA ILE A 15 24.01 14.22 27.18
C ILE A 15 23.28 14.53 25.87
N ALA A 16 23.94 15.16 24.91
CA ALA A 16 23.35 15.45 23.60
C ALA A 16 22.94 14.16 22.87
N LYS A 17 23.76 13.11 22.91
CA LYS A 17 23.43 11.82 22.29
C LYS A 17 22.21 11.14 22.93
N VAL A 18 21.98 11.33 24.22
CA VAL A 18 20.80 10.77 24.91
C VAL A 18 19.55 11.61 24.61
N VAL A 19 19.65 12.93 24.63
CA VAL A 19 18.52 13.84 24.39
C VAL A 19 18.09 13.84 22.92
N PHE A 20 19.05 13.86 21.99
CA PHE A 20 18.81 13.86 20.54
C PHE A 20 18.93 12.47 19.91
N GLY A 21 19.22 11.44 20.70
CA GLY A 21 19.20 10.05 20.27
C GLY A 21 17.78 9.69 19.88
N LYS A 22 17.52 9.70 18.56
CA LYS A 22 16.23 9.35 17.97
C LYS A 22 15.67 8.15 18.72
N LYS A 23 14.53 8.33 19.39
CA LYS A 23 13.69 7.21 19.80
C LYS A 23 13.55 6.37 18.54
N LYS A 24 14.08 5.15 18.53
CA LYS A 24 13.67 4.17 17.53
C LYS A 24 12.16 4.21 17.60
N GLU A 25 11.51 4.66 16.53
CA GLU A 25 10.10 4.44 16.34
C GLU A 25 9.94 2.93 16.42
N VAL A 26 9.58 2.45 17.60
CA VAL A 26 8.95 1.16 17.75
C VAL A 26 7.62 1.40 17.08
N ILE A 27 7.61 1.22 15.77
CA ILE A 27 6.42 1.28 14.93
C ILE A 27 5.49 0.27 15.59
N SER A 28 4.53 0.85 16.31
CA SER A 28 3.40 0.21 16.92
C SER A 28 2.47 -0.26 15.81
N ASN A 29 2.89 -1.23 15.02
CA ASN A 29 1.98 -1.98 14.19
C ASN A 29 1.73 -3.30 14.95
N PRO A 30 0.52 -3.51 15.50
CA PRO A 30 0.16 -4.84 15.98
C PRO A 30 0.43 -5.85 14.84
N PRO A 31 0.82 -7.08 15.16
CA PRO A 31 1.04 -8.08 14.13
C PRO A 31 -0.23 -8.19 13.29
N VAL A 32 -0.18 -7.66 12.08
CA VAL A 32 -1.33 -7.63 11.17
C VAL A 32 -1.73 -9.08 10.98
N ASN A 33 -2.93 -9.41 11.46
CA ASN A 33 -3.39 -10.77 11.47
C ASN A 33 -3.52 -11.23 10.01
N LYS A 34 -2.74 -12.25 9.63
CA LYS A 34 -2.70 -12.79 8.27
C LYS A 34 -4.09 -13.19 7.75
N TYR A 35 -5.02 -13.56 8.64
CA TYR A 35 -6.39 -13.88 8.27
C TYR A 35 -7.20 -12.63 7.89
N ILE A 36 -6.98 -11.51 8.58
CA ILE A 36 -7.65 -10.23 8.28
C ILE A 36 -7.17 -9.71 6.93
N THR A 37 -5.86 -9.69 6.69
CA THR A 37 -5.30 -9.26 5.39
C THR A 37 -5.80 -10.12 4.23
N ARG A 38 -5.80 -11.45 4.38
CA ARG A 38 -6.34 -12.34 3.34
C ARG A 38 -7.84 -12.15 3.11
N HIS A 39 -8.60 -11.82 4.15
CA HIS A 39 -10.02 -11.57 4.01
C HIS A 39 -10.31 -10.24 3.31
N GLU A 40 -9.53 -9.20 3.61
CA GLU A 40 -9.59 -7.91 2.93
C GLU A 40 -9.19 -8.04 1.45
N GLU A 41 -8.16 -8.82 1.14
CA GLU A 41 -7.75 -9.14 -0.24
C GLU A 41 -8.88 -9.84 -1.00
N LYS A 42 -9.47 -10.91 -0.43
CA LYS A 42 -10.59 -11.62 -1.06
C LYS A 42 -11.81 -10.73 -1.31
N LEU A 43 -12.16 -9.87 -0.33
CA LEU A 43 -13.25 -8.90 -0.48
C LEU A 43 -12.98 -7.94 -1.63
N LYS A 44 -11.74 -7.46 -1.75
CA LYS A 44 -11.33 -6.56 -2.83
C LYS A 44 -11.39 -7.25 -4.19
N ASP A 45 -10.93 -8.50 -4.28
CA ASP A 45 -11.00 -9.30 -5.51
C ASP A 45 -12.45 -9.55 -5.94
N ASP A 46 -13.35 -9.83 -5.00
CA ASP A 46 -14.77 -9.99 -5.27
C ASP A 46 -15.43 -8.69 -5.74
N GLN A 47 -15.02 -7.55 -5.17
CA GLN A 47 -15.50 -6.25 -5.61
C GLN A 47 -15.00 -5.90 -7.01
N GLU A 48 -13.72 -6.15 -7.31
CA GLU A 48 -13.14 -5.91 -8.63
C GLU A 48 -13.77 -6.79 -9.70
N TYR A 49 -14.10 -8.05 -9.36
CA TYR A 49 -14.84 -8.94 -10.26
C TYR A 49 -16.26 -8.42 -10.55
N LYS A 50 -16.95 -7.84 -9.57
CA LYS A 50 -18.26 -7.19 -9.81
C LYS A 50 -18.14 -5.99 -10.75
N GLU A 51 -17.15 -5.13 -10.55
CA GLU A 51 -16.86 -4.00 -11.44
C GLU A 51 -16.57 -4.49 -12.88
N TYR A 52 -15.82 -5.58 -13.02
CA TYR A 52 -15.57 -6.21 -14.32
C TYR A 52 -16.85 -6.74 -14.98
N ILE A 53 -17.73 -7.43 -14.23
CA ILE A 53 -19.02 -7.88 -14.76
C ILE A 53 -19.86 -6.70 -15.25
N GLU A 54 -19.91 -5.61 -14.49
CA GLU A 54 -20.63 -4.39 -14.90
C GLU A 54 -20.03 -3.78 -16.16
N TRP A 55 -18.69 -3.72 -16.26
CA TRP A 55 -18.01 -3.27 -17.46
C TRP A 55 -18.32 -4.14 -18.69
N CYS A 56 -18.31 -5.48 -18.54
CA CYS A 56 -18.69 -6.40 -19.61
C CYS A 56 -20.15 -6.19 -20.05
N LYS A 57 -21.08 -5.94 -19.10
CA LYS A 57 -22.47 -5.60 -19.43
C LYS A 57 -22.57 -4.30 -20.22
N ILE A 58 -21.80 -3.28 -19.88
CA ILE A 58 -21.76 -2.00 -20.61
C ILE A 58 -21.21 -2.20 -22.03
N LYS A 59 -20.24 -3.09 -22.20
CA LYS A 59 -19.67 -3.43 -23.51
C LYS A 59 -20.52 -4.41 -24.33
N GLY A 60 -21.56 -5.00 -23.74
CA GLY A 60 -22.42 -5.99 -24.40
C GLY A 60 -21.77 -7.37 -24.56
N GLU A 61 -20.78 -7.69 -23.73
CA GLU A 61 -20.00 -8.93 -23.80
C GLU A 61 -20.31 -9.87 -22.62
N LEU A 62 -20.15 -11.18 -22.82
CA LEU A 62 -20.33 -12.18 -21.76
C LEU A 62 -19.13 -12.14 -20.80
N ALA A 63 -19.40 -12.06 -19.50
CA ALA A 63 -18.35 -12.16 -18.49
C ALA A 63 -17.87 -13.62 -18.41
N ASN A 64 -16.56 -13.85 -18.60
CA ASN A 64 -15.93 -15.14 -18.34
C ASN A 64 -15.91 -15.45 -16.83
N ASP A 65 -15.95 -16.73 -16.49
CA ASP A 65 -15.80 -17.21 -15.12
C ASP A 65 -14.47 -16.79 -14.49
N LYS A 66 -14.46 -16.67 -13.16
CA LYS A 66 -13.31 -16.23 -12.35
C LYS A 66 -12.03 -17.07 -12.57
N GLU A 67 -12.18 -18.32 -13.04
CA GLU A 67 -11.07 -19.23 -13.39
C GLU A 67 -10.55 -19.06 -14.83
N GLY A 68 -11.38 -18.52 -15.74
CA GLY A 68 -11.04 -18.23 -17.14
C GLY A 68 -10.64 -16.76 -17.37
N PHE A 69 -10.15 -16.12 -16.30
CA PHE A 69 -9.80 -14.70 -16.27
C PHE A 69 -8.51 -14.45 -17.05
N ASP A 70 -8.65 -14.42 -18.36
CA ASP A 70 -7.54 -14.25 -19.30
C ASP A 70 -6.81 -12.92 -19.04
N GLU A 71 -5.49 -12.98 -18.85
CA GLU A 71 -4.60 -11.84 -18.62
C GLU A 71 -4.82 -10.67 -19.62
N TYR A 72 -5.30 -11.00 -20.82
CA TYR A 72 -5.57 -10.05 -21.89
C TYR A 72 -6.73 -9.11 -21.57
N ARG A 73 -7.85 -9.63 -21.02
CA ARG A 73 -9.02 -8.83 -20.62
C ARG A 73 -8.73 -7.98 -19.40
N MET A 74 -7.87 -8.46 -18.50
CA MET A 74 -7.45 -7.68 -17.33
C MET A 74 -6.61 -6.46 -17.72
N LYS A 75 -5.81 -6.53 -18.78
CA LYS A 75 -5.08 -5.37 -19.31
C LYS A 75 -6.03 -4.30 -19.85
N GLU A 76 -7.07 -4.69 -20.57
CA GLU A 76 -8.10 -3.76 -21.08
C GLU A 76 -8.90 -3.12 -19.95
N TYR A 77 -9.32 -3.93 -18.97
CA TYR A 77 -10.01 -3.44 -17.78
C TYR A 77 -9.13 -2.48 -16.95
N GLN A 78 -7.85 -2.82 -16.73
CA GLN A 78 -6.92 -1.94 -16.03
C GLN A 78 -6.65 -0.64 -16.79
N LEU A 79 -6.60 -0.70 -18.12
CA LEU A 79 -6.47 0.49 -18.96
C LEU A 79 -7.72 1.38 -18.83
N TYR A 80 -8.91 0.79 -18.91
CA TYR A 80 -10.17 1.50 -18.68
C TYR A 80 -10.23 2.16 -17.29
N LYS A 81 -9.84 1.43 -16.23
CA LYS A 81 -9.75 1.96 -14.86
C LYS A 81 -8.76 3.11 -14.75
N LYS A 82 -7.61 3.05 -15.45
CA LYS A 82 -6.68 4.17 -15.57
C LYS A 82 -7.31 5.36 -16.29
N LEU A 83 -8.00 5.14 -17.40
CA LEU A 83 -8.65 6.20 -18.17
C LEU A 83 -9.72 6.93 -17.36
N ILE A 84 -10.58 6.21 -16.62
CA ILE A 84 -11.55 6.80 -15.69
C ILE A 84 -10.84 7.62 -14.60
N LYS A 85 -9.78 7.08 -14.00
CA LYS A 85 -9.01 7.79 -12.96
C LYS A 85 -8.44 9.12 -13.46
N HIS A 86 -8.12 9.20 -14.75
CA HIS A 86 -7.66 10.42 -15.42
C HIS A 86 -8.79 11.28 -16.00
N GLY A 87 -10.06 10.96 -15.72
CA GLY A 87 -11.22 11.73 -16.15
C GLY A 87 -11.61 11.52 -17.62
N ILE A 88 -11.04 10.52 -18.29
CA ILE A 88 -11.32 10.19 -19.69
C ILE A 88 -12.40 9.10 -19.67
N SER A 89 -13.66 9.50 -19.54
CA SER A 89 -14.80 8.62 -19.79
C SER A 89 -15.22 8.79 -21.26
N GLY A 90 -14.82 7.84 -22.11
CA GLY A 90 -15.31 7.78 -23.49
C GLY A 90 -16.81 7.49 -23.49
N LEU A 91 -17.57 8.46 -24.00
CA LEU A 91 -18.95 8.33 -24.47
C LEU A 91 -19.05 7.26 -25.57
#